data_AF-A0A1J0M9J7-F1
#
_entry.id   AF-A0A1J0M9J7-F1
#
_cell.length_a   1.000
_cell.length_b   1.000
_cell.length_c   1.000
_cell.angle_alpha   90.00
_cell.angle_beta   90.00
_cell.angle_gamma   90.00
#
_symmetry.space_group_name_H-M   'P 1'
#
loop_
_entity.id
_entity.type
_entity.pdbx_description
1 polymer ?
#
loop_
_entity_poly.entity_id
_entity_poly.type
_entity_poly.pdbx_seq_one_letter_code
_entity_poly.pdbx_strand_id
1 'polypeptide(L)'
;RVTPQPGVPPEEAGAAVAAESSTGTWTTVWTDGLTSLDRYKGRCYHIEAVIGEENQFIAYVAYPLDLFEEGSVTNMFTSIVGNVFGFKALQALRLEDLRIPPAYSKTFQGPPHGIQVERDKLNKYGRPLLGCTIKPKLGLSAKNYGRAGYECLRGGLDFTKDDENVNSQPFMRWRDRFVFCAGAIYKA
;
A
#
# COMPACT_ATOMS: atom_id res chain seq x y z
N ARG A 1 -7.81 11.43 8.42
CA ARG A 1 -9.23 11.80 8.57
C ARG A 1 -9.85 11.02 9.70
N VAL A 2 -10.33 11.72 10.72
CA VAL A 2 -10.85 11.19 11.99
C VAL A 2 -12.31 11.61 12.11
N THR A 3 -13.19 10.67 12.46
CA THR A 3 -14.57 10.94 12.88
C THR A 3 -14.72 10.44 14.33
N PRO A 4 -14.69 11.33 15.33
CA PRO A 4 -14.85 10.94 16.74
C PRO A 4 -16.27 10.47 17.05
N GLN A 5 -16.44 9.69 18.11
CA GLN A 5 -17.78 9.45 18.70
C GLN A 5 -18.37 10.75 19.28
N PRO A 6 -19.71 10.88 19.37
CA PRO A 6 -20.34 12.01 20.04
C PRO A 6 -19.82 12.17 21.47
N GLY A 7 -19.42 13.38 21.82
CA GLY A 7 -18.85 13.71 23.13
C GLY A 7 -17.35 13.46 23.27
N VAL A 8 -16.67 12.91 22.26
CA VAL A 8 -15.20 12.81 22.23
C VAL A 8 -14.62 14.05 21.54
N PRO A 9 -13.82 14.89 22.23
CA PRO A 9 -13.17 16.04 21.60
C PRO A 9 -12.24 15.59 20.46
N PRO A 10 -12.15 16.37 19.36
CA PRO A 10 -11.25 16.03 18.26
C PRO A 10 -9.77 16.01 18.69
N GLU A 11 -9.38 16.83 19.67
CA GLU A 11 -8.03 16.85 20.26
C GLU A 11 -7.71 15.53 20.94
N GLU A 12 -8.65 14.99 21.73
CA GLU A 12 -8.50 13.71 22.41
C GLU A 12 -8.48 12.55 21.40
N ALA A 13 -9.34 12.61 20.37
CA ALA A 13 -9.32 11.62 19.29
C ALA A 13 -7.98 11.61 18.55
N GLY A 14 -7.41 12.79 18.24
CA GLY A 14 -6.10 12.91 17.62
C GLY A 14 -4.96 12.44 18.54
N ALA A 15 -5.03 12.77 19.84
CA ALA A 15 -4.07 12.33 20.83
C ALA A 15 -4.09 10.82 21.03
N ALA A 16 -5.27 10.19 21.10
CA ALA A 16 -5.44 8.75 21.21
C ALA A 16 -4.85 8.01 20.00
N VAL A 17 -5.10 8.51 18.78
CA VAL A 17 -4.48 7.96 17.57
C VAL A 17 -2.96 8.08 17.66
N ALA A 18 -2.41 9.23 18.05
CA ALA A 18 -0.96 9.43 18.15
C ALA A 18 -0.31 8.54 19.21
N ALA A 19 -0.94 8.38 20.37
CA ALA A 19 -0.44 7.59 21.48
C ALA A 19 -0.38 6.09 21.11
N GLU A 20 -1.49 5.52 20.65
CA GLU A 20 -1.64 4.07 20.43
C GLU A 20 -1.11 3.59 19.06
N SER A 21 -0.56 4.52 18.26
CA SER A 21 0.28 4.22 17.10
C SER A 21 1.76 4.52 17.34
N SER A 22 2.16 4.81 18.58
CA SER A 22 3.56 5.02 18.96
C SER A 22 3.93 4.28 20.25
N THR A 23 3.66 4.86 21.42
CA THR A 23 4.18 4.36 22.71
C THR A 23 3.14 4.28 23.83
N GLY A 24 1.93 4.80 23.61
CA GLY A 24 0.92 4.92 24.66
C GLY A 24 0.04 3.69 24.83
N THR A 25 -0.63 3.62 25.97
CA THR A 25 -1.74 2.70 26.24
C THR A 25 -2.80 3.39 27.12
N TRP A 26 -3.86 2.68 27.50
CA TRP A 26 -5.05 3.23 28.16
C TRP A 26 -4.87 3.69 29.63
N THR A 27 -3.73 3.40 30.25
CA THR A 27 -3.41 3.81 31.63
C THR A 27 -1.93 4.17 31.76
N THR A 28 -1.58 4.96 32.78
CA THR A 28 -0.18 5.34 33.02
C THR A 28 0.64 4.12 33.43
N VAL A 29 1.84 4.01 32.87
CA VAL A 29 2.77 2.93 33.19
C VAL A 29 4.08 3.51 33.71
N TRP A 30 4.57 3.02 34.86
CA TRP A 30 5.81 3.53 35.47
C TRP A 30 7.04 3.30 34.59
N THR A 31 6.98 2.32 33.69
CA THR A 31 8.05 1.99 32.73
C THR A 31 8.34 3.11 31.75
N ASP A 32 7.44 4.08 31.58
CA ASP A 32 7.70 5.29 30.82
C ASP A 32 8.90 6.07 31.39
N GLY A 33 9.13 5.99 32.71
CA GLY A 33 10.29 6.60 33.39
C GLY A 33 11.63 5.91 33.11
N LEU A 34 11.64 4.76 32.42
CA LEU A 34 12.86 4.06 32.00
C LEU A 34 13.36 4.48 30.61
N THR A 35 12.60 5.33 29.90
CA THR A 35 12.94 5.83 28.57
C THR A 35 12.64 7.31 28.46
N SER A 36 12.97 7.92 27.33
CA SER A 36 12.61 9.32 27.04
C SER A 36 11.37 9.36 26.17
N LEU A 37 10.18 9.47 26.78
CA LEU A 37 8.94 9.66 26.01
C LEU A 37 8.99 10.90 25.12
N ASP A 38 9.70 11.94 25.53
CA ASP A 38 9.87 13.12 24.68
C ASP A 38 10.59 12.80 23.37
N ARG A 39 11.46 11.80 23.34
CA ARG A 39 12.08 11.32 22.09
C ARG A 39 11.14 10.44 21.28
N TYR A 40 10.40 9.53 21.91
CA TYR A 40 9.73 8.42 21.21
C TYR A 40 8.23 8.60 20.98
N LYS A 41 7.55 9.48 21.71
CA LYS A 41 6.09 9.66 21.57
C LYS A 41 5.73 10.24 20.20
N GLY A 42 4.75 9.61 19.54
CA GLY A 42 4.03 10.21 18.43
C GLY A 42 3.23 11.42 18.92
N ARG A 43 3.09 12.45 18.09
CA ARG A 43 2.44 13.72 18.49
C ARG A 43 1.44 14.18 17.46
N CYS A 44 0.18 14.30 17.87
CA CYS A 44 -0.81 15.07 17.13
C CYS A 44 -0.46 16.56 17.30
N TYR A 45 0.02 17.22 16.24
CA TYR A 45 0.52 18.60 16.31
C TYR A 45 -0.42 19.62 15.67
N HIS A 46 -1.38 19.16 14.86
CA HIS A 46 -2.36 20.02 14.22
C HIS A 46 -3.65 19.24 13.95
N ILE A 47 -4.78 19.92 14.10
CA ILE A 47 -6.11 19.40 13.80
C ILE A 47 -6.88 20.51 13.08
N GLU A 48 -7.52 20.15 11.97
CA GLU A 48 -8.42 21.04 11.24
C GLU A 48 -9.73 20.33 10.90
N ALA A 49 -10.82 21.09 10.87
CA ALA A 49 -12.12 20.58 10.45
C ALA A 49 -12.14 20.36 8.93
N VAL A 50 -12.80 19.29 8.50
CA VAL A 50 -13.06 19.05 7.07
C VAL A 50 -14.21 19.94 6.63
N ILE A 51 -13.94 20.84 5.69
CA ILE A 51 -14.96 21.74 5.14
C ILE A 51 -16.10 20.91 4.51
N GLY A 52 -17.34 21.21 4.91
CA GLY A 52 -18.54 20.55 4.40
C GLY A 52 -18.96 19.28 5.15
N GLU A 53 -18.22 18.87 6.17
CA GLU A 53 -18.54 17.71 7.02
C GLU A 53 -18.79 18.17 8.47
N GLU A 54 -19.83 17.63 9.13
CA GLU A 54 -20.28 18.13 10.44
C GLU A 54 -19.42 17.64 11.63
N ASN A 55 -18.75 16.49 11.49
CA ASN A 55 -17.96 15.87 12.56
C ASN A 55 -16.73 15.12 12.03
N GLN A 56 -16.05 15.68 11.02
CA GLN A 56 -14.82 15.11 10.48
C GLN A 56 -13.65 16.08 10.58
N PHE A 57 -12.48 15.52 10.89
CA PHE A 57 -11.26 16.28 11.11
C PHE A 57 -10.08 15.64 10.37
N ILE A 58 -9.09 16.46 10.00
CA ILE A 58 -7.76 16.00 9.65
C ILE A 58 -6.86 16.21 10.85
N ALA A 59 -6.43 15.10 11.47
CA ALA A 59 -5.43 15.10 12.53
C ALA A 59 -4.05 14.80 11.93
N TYR A 60 -3.09 15.68 12.17
CA TYR A 60 -1.71 15.53 11.71
C TYR A 60 -0.84 14.98 12.83
N VAL A 61 -0.29 13.79 12.61
CA VAL A 61 0.57 13.11 13.58
C VAL A 61 2.01 13.05 13.07
N ALA A 62 2.96 13.42 13.94
CA ALA A 62 4.39 13.29 13.70
C ALA A 62 4.95 12.11 14.50
N TYR A 63 5.74 11.26 13.83
CA TYR A 63 6.40 10.11 14.42
C TYR A 63 7.93 10.28 14.34
N PRO A 64 8.67 10.04 15.43
CA PRO A 64 10.13 9.96 15.39
C PRO A 64 10.62 8.86 14.44
N LEU A 65 11.69 9.13 13.69
CA LEU A 65 12.27 8.18 12.73
C LEU A 65 12.66 6.85 13.39
N ASP A 66 13.22 6.93 14.59
CA ASP A 66 13.74 5.78 15.35
C ASP A 66 12.66 4.76 15.76
N LEU A 67 11.37 5.04 15.54
CA LEU A 67 10.30 4.07 15.78
C LEU A 67 10.20 3.01 14.69
N PHE A 68 10.83 3.23 13.53
CA PHE A 68 10.59 2.43 12.35
C PHE A 68 11.81 1.61 11.94
N GLU A 69 11.60 0.32 11.76
CA GLU A 69 12.60 -0.60 11.21
C GLU A 69 12.97 -0.22 9.77
N GLU A 70 14.26 -0.16 9.48
CA GLU A 70 14.80 0.16 8.17
C GLU A 70 14.35 -0.85 7.11
N GLY A 71 13.74 -0.36 6.03
CA GLY A 71 13.39 -1.20 4.87
C GLY A 71 12.12 -2.03 5.07
N SER A 72 11.37 -1.81 6.15
CA SER A 72 10.19 -2.60 6.53
C SER A 72 8.89 -1.80 6.39
N VAL A 73 8.24 -1.90 5.22
CA VAL A 73 6.87 -1.34 5.03
C VAL A 73 5.91 -1.97 6.04
N THR A 74 6.12 -3.26 6.34
CA THR A 74 5.36 -4.01 7.34
C THR A 74 5.44 -3.34 8.71
N ASN A 75 6.64 -3.09 9.24
CA ASN A 75 6.79 -2.44 10.55
C ASN A 75 6.15 -1.05 10.58
N MET A 76 6.36 -0.23 9.54
CA MET A 76 5.73 1.09 9.44
C MET A 76 4.20 1.01 9.53
N PHE A 77 3.58 0.08 8.80
CA PHE A 77 2.12 -0.09 8.83
C PHE A 77 1.62 -0.76 10.12
N THR A 78 2.40 -1.64 10.73
CA THR A 78 2.08 -2.20 12.06
C THR A 78 1.91 -1.09 13.09
N SER A 79 2.77 -0.06 13.09
CA SER A 79 2.62 1.08 14.00
C SER A 79 1.47 2.00 13.60
N ILE A 80 1.48 2.51 12.35
CA ILE A 80 0.60 3.63 11.94
C ILE A 80 -0.87 3.18 11.81
N VAL A 81 -1.12 1.95 11.33
CA VAL A 81 -2.47 1.47 11.03
C VAL A 81 -2.85 0.19 11.77
N GLY A 82 -2.02 -0.28 12.71
CA GLY A 82 -2.22 -1.57 13.39
C GLY A 82 -3.50 -1.65 14.20
N ASN A 83 -3.61 -0.82 15.25
CA ASN A 83 -4.72 -0.92 16.22
C ASN A 83 -5.73 0.23 16.15
N VAL A 84 -5.27 1.42 15.76
CA VAL A 84 -6.01 2.70 15.93
C VAL A 84 -7.34 2.77 15.16
N PHE A 85 -7.51 1.97 14.10
CA PHE A 85 -8.75 1.92 13.32
C PHE A 85 -9.91 1.19 14.02
N GLY A 86 -9.61 0.41 15.07
CA GLY A 86 -10.60 -0.32 15.87
C GLY A 86 -11.02 0.39 17.15
N PHE A 87 -10.61 1.64 17.37
CA PHE A 87 -10.83 2.36 18.63
C PHE A 87 -12.31 2.70 18.83
N LYS A 88 -12.89 2.25 19.94
CA LYS A 88 -14.32 2.51 20.26
C LYS A 88 -14.67 4.00 20.36
N ALA A 89 -13.70 4.84 20.73
CA ALA A 89 -13.87 6.30 20.79
C ALA A 89 -13.95 6.97 19.40
N LEU A 90 -13.68 6.23 18.32
CA LEU A 90 -13.77 6.69 16.95
C LEU A 90 -14.94 5.99 16.24
N GLN A 91 -15.70 6.74 15.45
CA GLN A 91 -16.69 6.18 14.53
C GLN A 91 -16.04 5.69 13.25
N ALA A 92 -15.08 6.46 12.75
CA ALA A 92 -14.33 6.14 11.54
C ALA A 92 -12.93 6.75 11.60
N LEU A 93 -11.99 6.07 10.96
CA LEU A 93 -10.64 6.54 10.75
C LEU A 93 -10.21 6.20 9.32
N ARG A 94 -9.53 7.14 8.66
CA ARG A 94 -8.89 6.92 7.36
C ARG A 94 -7.53 7.60 7.35
N LEU A 95 -6.49 6.83 7.04
CA LEU A 95 -5.17 7.38 6.69
C LEU A 95 -5.25 7.96 5.28
N GLU A 96 -5.00 9.27 5.14
CA GLU A 96 -5.11 9.96 3.85
C GLU A 96 -3.76 10.06 3.13
N ASP A 97 -2.70 10.39 3.87
CA ASP A 97 -1.36 10.58 3.31
C ASP A 97 -0.26 10.30 4.36
N LEU A 98 0.95 10.01 3.89
CA LEU A 98 2.16 9.86 4.70
C LEU A 98 3.31 10.62 4.06
N ARG A 99 3.88 11.56 4.82
CA ARG A 99 5.16 12.19 4.46
C ARG A 99 6.31 11.29 4.89
N ILE A 100 6.92 10.58 3.93
CA ILE A 100 8.08 9.72 4.18
C ILE A 100 9.38 10.53 4.07
N PRO A 101 10.20 10.67 5.13
CA PRO A 101 11.44 11.45 5.06
C PRO A 101 12.51 10.74 4.20
N PRO A 102 13.42 11.50 3.56
CA PRO A 102 14.54 10.93 2.80
C PRO A 102 15.38 9.93 3.61
N ALA A 103 15.61 10.21 4.90
CA ALA A 103 16.38 9.33 5.78
C ALA A 103 15.75 7.92 5.92
N TYR A 104 14.42 7.82 5.91
CA TYR A 104 13.74 6.51 5.93
C TYR A 104 13.64 5.90 4.54
N SER A 105 13.19 6.66 3.53
CA SER A 105 13.03 6.11 2.18
C SER A 105 14.32 5.57 1.56
N LYS A 106 15.49 6.10 1.94
CA LYS A 106 16.80 5.62 1.50
C LYS A 106 17.19 4.25 2.05
N THR A 107 16.48 3.73 3.05
CA THR A 107 16.68 2.37 3.54
C THR A 107 15.97 1.31 2.69
N PHE A 108 15.19 1.72 1.68
CA PHE A 108 14.46 0.83 0.78
C PHE A 108 15.15 0.77 -0.58
N GLN A 109 15.08 -0.40 -1.22
CA GLN A 109 15.55 -0.56 -2.60
C GLN A 109 14.73 0.31 -3.58
N GLY A 110 13.41 0.42 -3.35
CA GLY A 110 12.50 1.05 -4.31
C GLY A 110 12.24 0.18 -5.56
N PRO A 111 11.77 0.80 -6.66
CA PRO A 111 11.49 0.08 -7.91
C PRO A 111 12.74 -0.63 -8.46
N PRO A 112 12.68 -1.93 -8.82
CA PRO A 112 13.85 -2.67 -9.34
C PRO A 112 14.45 -2.11 -10.64
N HIS A 113 13.66 -1.38 -11.44
CA HIS A 113 14.10 -0.76 -12.70
C HIS A 113 13.65 0.70 -12.79
N GLY A 114 12.38 0.98 -12.48
CA GLY A 114 11.80 2.31 -12.66
C GLY A 114 11.43 2.59 -14.12
N ILE A 115 10.74 3.72 -14.33
CA ILE A 115 10.08 4.06 -15.60
C ILE A 115 11.10 4.17 -16.75
N GLN A 116 12.23 4.82 -16.52
CA GLN A 116 13.24 5.08 -17.54
C GLN A 116 13.86 3.75 -18.03
N VAL A 117 14.37 2.94 -17.10
CA VAL A 117 15.00 1.64 -17.44
C VAL A 117 13.99 0.68 -18.05
N GLU A 118 12.73 0.68 -17.59
CA GLU A 118 11.68 -0.14 -18.22
C GLU A 118 11.45 0.27 -19.69
N ARG A 119 11.38 1.57 -19.98
CA ARG A 119 11.26 2.07 -21.37
C ARG A 119 12.48 1.74 -22.21
N ASP A 120 13.68 1.86 -21.64
CA ASP A 120 14.94 1.55 -22.32
C ASP A 120 15.02 0.07 -22.68
N LYS A 121 14.67 -0.82 -21.73
CA LYS A 121 14.65 -2.28 -21.96
C LYS A 121 13.66 -2.70 -23.03
N LEU A 122 12.54 -2.00 -23.16
CA LEU A 122 11.49 -2.30 -24.13
C LEU A 122 11.68 -1.57 -25.47
N ASN A 123 12.58 -0.58 -25.53
CA ASN A 123 12.77 0.33 -26.64
C ASN A 123 11.46 1.01 -27.11
N LYS A 124 10.67 1.53 -26.15
CA LYS A 124 9.35 2.15 -26.42
C LYS A 124 9.20 3.51 -25.74
N TYR A 125 9.08 4.56 -26.56
CA TYR A 125 9.04 5.96 -26.11
C TYR A 125 7.89 6.74 -26.75
N GLY A 126 7.60 7.92 -26.23
CA GLY A 126 6.65 8.87 -26.83
C GLY A 126 5.17 8.48 -26.76
N ARG A 127 4.85 7.31 -26.19
CA ARG A 127 3.46 6.87 -25.97
C ARG A 127 3.29 6.05 -24.68
N PRO A 128 2.06 5.93 -24.17
CA PRO A 128 1.71 4.92 -23.17
C PRO A 128 1.99 3.50 -23.68
N LEU A 129 2.29 2.60 -22.74
CA LEU A 129 2.34 1.16 -23.02
C LEU A 129 0.91 0.61 -22.99
N LEU A 130 0.57 -0.27 -23.93
CA LEU A 130 -0.75 -0.87 -24.07
C LEU A 130 -0.72 -2.31 -23.54
N GLY A 131 -1.66 -2.64 -22.65
CA GLY A 131 -1.74 -3.95 -22.00
C GLY A 131 -3.16 -4.52 -21.99
N CYS A 132 -3.28 -5.84 -21.89
CA CYS A 132 -4.57 -6.53 -21.76
C CYS A 132 -4.52 -7.70 -20.75
N THR A 133 -5.54 -7.82 -19.92
CA THR A 133 -5.77 -9.01 -19.07
C THR A 133 -6.56 -10.05 -19.87
N ILE A 134 -6.05 -11.29 -19.97
CA ILE A 134 -6.73 -12.35 -20.71
C ILE A 134 -8.06 -12.72 -20.05
N LYS A 135 -9.10 -12.95 -20.87
CA LYS A 135 -10.46 -13.31 -20.44
C LYS A 135 -10.96 -14.61 -21.12
N PRO A 136 -11.93 -15.34 -20.52
CA PRO A 136 -12.55 -15.11 -19.22
C PRO A 136 -11.53 -15.23 -18.06
N LYS A 137 -11.88 -14.66 -16.91
CA LYS A 137 -11.00 -14.54 -15.73
C LYS A 137 -10.39 -15.90 -15.33
N LEU A 138 -11.20 -16.96 -15.27
CA LEU A 138 -10.76 -18.33 -14.98
C LEU A 138 -11.35 -19.32 -15.99
N GLY A 139 -10.78 -20.53 -16.04
CA GLY A 139 -11.33 -21.66 -16.80
C GLY A 139 -10.70 -21.91 -18.17
N LEU A 140 -9.82 -21.03 -18.65
CA LEU A 140 -9.02 -21.31 -19.84
C LEU A 140 -7.94 -22.36 -19.54
N SER A 141 -7.72 -23.26 -20.50
CA SER A 141 -6.54 -24.13 -20.49
C SER A 141 -5.28 -23.34 -20.85
N ALA A 142 -4.11 -23.84 -20.44
CA ALA A 142 -2.81 -23.22 -20.72
C ALA A 142 -2.57 -22.93 -22.22
N LYS A 143 -2.95 -23.88 -23.08
CA LYS A 143 -2.83 -23.75 -24.54
C LYS A 143 -3.70 -22.61 -25.09
N ASN A 144 -4.95 -22.51 -24.63
CA ASN A 144 -5.84 -21.43 -25.05
C ASN A 144 -5.41 -20.08 -24.44
N TYR A 145 -4.82 -20.08 -23.26
CA TYR A 145 -4.22 -18.90 -22.65
C TYR A 145 -3.09 -18.32 -23.53
N GLY A 146 -2.15 -19.17 -23.95
CA GLY A 146 -1.08 -18.79 -24.88
C GLY A 146 -1.62 -18.32 -26.23
N ARG A 147 -2.66 -18.97 -26.77
CA ARG A 147 -3.33 -18.52 -28.00
C ARG A 147 -3.88 -17.10 -27.84
N ALA A 148 -4.64 -16.83 -26.78
CA ALA A 148 -5.19 -15.51 -26.52
C ALA A 148 -4.08 -14.45 -26.37
N GLY A 149 -3.01 -14.77 -25.64
CA GLY A 149 -1.83 -13.92 -25.51
C GLY A 149 -1.21 -13.57 -26.86
N TYR A 150 -0.97 -14.57 -27.71
CA TYR A 150 -0.43 -14.37 -29.05
C TYR A 150 -1.29 -13.43 -29.91
N GLU A 151 -2.61 -13.68 -29.96
CA GLU A 151 -3.53 -12.87 -30.77
C GLU A 151 -3.57 -11.40 -30.33
N CYS A 152 -3.48 -11.15 -29.02
CA CYS A 152 -3.42 -9.81 -28.46
C CYS A 152 -2.10 -9.09 -28.79
N LEU A 153 -0.96 -9.77 -28.61
CA LEU A 153 0.36 -9.18 -28.84
C LEU A 153 0.59 -8.87 -30.32
N ARG A 154 0.30 -9.82 -31.23
CA ARG A 154 0.40 -9.59 -32.67
C ARG A 154 -0.54 -8.49 -33.18
N GLY A 155 -1.59 -8.19 -32.41
CA GLY A 155 -2.55 -7.12 -32.67
C GLY A 155 -2.03 -5.72 -32.32
N GLY A 156 -0.82 -5.61 -31.77
CA GLY A 156 -0.16 -4.33 -31.47
C GLY A 156 -0.15 -3.94 -29.98
N LEU A 157 -0.58 -4.82 -29.07
CA LEU A 157 -0.41 -4.59 -27.64
C LEU A 157 1.04 -4.86 -27.23
N ASP A 158 1.55 -4.06 -26.29
CA ASP A 158 2.91 -4.25 -25.75
C ASP A 158 2.96 -5.40 -24.75
N PHE A 159 1.86 -5.62 -24.02
CA PHE A 159 1.76 -6.65 -22.99
C PHE A 159 0.42 -7.37 -22.96
N THR A 160 0.46 -8.60 -22.47
CA THR A 160 -0.69 -9.30 -21.91
C THR A 160 -0.35 -9.75 -20.50
N LYS A 161 -1.35 -9.92 -19.63
CA LYS A 161 -1.15 -10.36 -18.26
C LYS A 161 -2.13 -11.43 -17.82
N ASP A 162 -1.65 -12.22 -16.85
CA ASP A 162 -2.50 -13.06 -16.02
C ASP A 162 -3.55 -12.21 -15.29
N ASP A 163 -4.75 -12.75 -15.11
CA ASP A 163 -5.76 -12.17 -14.23
C ASP A 163 -5.34 -12.36 -12.75
N GLU A 164 -5.71 -11.48 -11.82
CA GLU A 164 -5.14 -11.46 -10.45
C GLU A 164 -5.42 -12.71 -9.62
N ASN A 165 -6.39 -13.53 -10.04
CA ASN A 165 -6.68 -14.81 -9.41
C ASN A 165 -6.27 -16.03 -10.26
N VAL A 166 -5.53 -15.84 -11.36
CA VAL A 166 -4.92 -16.93 -12.14
C VAL A 166 -3.55 -17.24 -11.53
N ASN A 167 -3.52 -18.29 -10.71
CA ASN A 167 -2.31 -18.73 -10.01
C ASN A 167 -1.89 -20.08 -10.59
N SER A 168 -2.33 -21.16 -9.94
CA SER A 168 -2.18 -22.53 -10.43
C SER A 168 -3.39 -23.35 -10.01
N GLN A 169 -4.35 -23.47 -10.92
CA GLN A 169 -5.62 -24.16 -10.67
C GLN A 169 -5.67 -25.51 -11.39
N PRO A 170 -6.59 -26.42 -11.01
CA PRO A 170 -6.78 -27.68 -11.72
C PRO A 170 -7.00 -27.54 -13.24
N PHE A 171 -7.67 -26.48 -13.71
CA PHE A 171 -7.89 -26.25 -15.15
C PHE A 171 -6.65 -25.73 -15.90
N MET A 172 -5.64 -25.22 -15.19
CA MET A 172 -4.42 -24.64 -15.77
C MET A 172 -3.31 -24.55 -14.72
N ARG A 173 -2.37 -25.50 -14.77
CA ARG A 173 -1.15 -25.44 -13.96
C ARG A 173 -0.24 -24.34 -14.47
N TRP A 174 0.38 -23.61 -13.54
CA TRP A 174 1.20 -22.44 -13.86
C TRP A 174 2.32 -22.73 -14.84
N ARG A 175 3.00 -23.89 -14.69
CA ARG A 175 4.14 -24.25 -15.54
C ARG A 175 3.72 -24.40 -16.99
N ASP A 176 2.59 -25.05 -17.26
CA ASP A 176 2.09 -25.21 -18.62
C ASP A 176 1.70 -23.85 -19.21
N ARG A 177 1.05 -22.99 -18.42
CA ARG A 177 0.72 -21.61 -18.84
C ARG A 177 1.99 -20.86 -19.24
N PHE A 178 3.04 -20.94 -18.42
CA PHE A 178 4.30 -20.23 -18.67
C PHE A 178 4.95 -20.71 -19.97
N VAL A 179 4.94 -22.02 -20.24
CA VAL A 179 5.49 -22.58 -21.48
C VAL A 179 4.72 -22.08 -22.71
N PHE A 180 3.38 -22.16 -22.71
CA PHE A 180 2.57 -21.70 -23.84
C PHE A 180 2.62 -20.17 -24.02
N CYS A 181 2.68 -19.39 -22.94
CA CYS A 181 2.80 -17.93 -23.01
C CYS A 181 4.18 -17.50 -23.51
N ALA A 182 5.27 -18.13 -23.06
CA ALA A 182 6.60 -17.84 -23.59
C ALA A 182 6.67 -18.12 -25.10
N GLY A 183 6.12 -19.25 -25.56
CA GLY A 183 6.02 -19.54 -26.98
C GLY A 183 5.18 -18.52 -27.76
N ALA A 184 4.10 -18.00 -27.15
CA ALA A 184 3.27 -16.94 -27.74
C ALA A 184 4.01 -15.60 -27.84
N ILE A 185 4.76 -15.22 -26.81
CA ILE A 185 5.56 -13.98 -26.76
C ILE A 185 6.61 -13.96 -27.86
N TYR A 186 7.38 -15.04 -28.04
CA TYR A 186 8.40 -15.10 -29.09
C TYR A 186 7.83 -15.18 -30.51
N LYS A 187 6.56 -15.57 -30.65
CA LYS A 187 5.91 -15.68 -31.95
C LYS A 187 5.29 -14.36 -32.42
N ALA A 188 4.85 -13.52 -31.49
CA ALA A 188 4.27 -12.21 -31.78
C ALA A 188 5.34 -11.20 -32.20
#